data_AF-A0AA90NUJ4-F1
#
_entry.id   AF-A0AA90NUJ4-F1
#
_cell.length_a   1.000
_cell.length_b   1.000
_cell.length_c   1.000
_cell.angle_alpha   90.00
_cell.angle_beta   90.00
_cell.angle_gamma   90.00
#
_symmetry.space_group_name_H-M   'P 1'
#
loop_
_entity.id
_entity.type
_entity.pdbx_description
1 polymer ?
#
loop_
_entity_poly.entity_id
_entity_poly.type
_entity_poly.pdbx_seq_one_letter_code
_entity_poly.pdbx_strand_id
1 'polypeptide(L)'
;MITHGDDLLISGAWLLGIGTLVGAIGQTRQTLTGTNLGKDLVLKGNGIEAVGNSLQAIGRSKMLNPENERSETYFIFGAWLEAVGNITNAVGIDMQLSGSEEEGTRTDALGSGIQGLGAAFEAFGASLTEESLSRSHEITGNGLIAAGSFLESIGNIFILNKKRRMGEQILLLGSWTQVFGAFILIDAFSLDPEPEQPEKGKDGHNSHYSYANHCL
;
A
#
# COMPACT_ATOMS: atom_id res chain seq x y z
N MET A 1 -3.34 5.22 -23.15
CA MET A 1 -3.79 6.55 -22.64
C MET A 1 -3.84 6.41 -21.14
N ILE A 2 -2.80 6.90 -20.45
CA ILE A 2 -2.76 6.96 -19.00
C ILE A 2 -4.04 7.66 -18.52
N THR A 3 -4.85 6.95 -17.75
CA THR A 3 -6.01 7.55 -17.09
C THR A 3 -5.51 8.34 -15.90
N HIS A 4 -6.26 9.35 -15.45
CA HIS A 4 -5.89 10.06 -14.22
C HIS A 4 -5.89 9.13 -12.98
N GLY A 5 -6.35 7.88 -13.09
CA GLY A 5 -6.28 6.86 -12.04
C GLY A 5 -4.91 6.21 -11.93
N ASP A 6 -4.27 5.88 -13.06
CA ASP A 6 -2.95 5.23 -13.12
C ASP A 6 -1.87 6.12 -12.48
N ASP A 7 -1.90 7.42 -12.80
CA ASP A 7 -0.98 8.41 -12.20
C ASP A 7 -1.10 8.47 -10.67
N LEU A 8 -2.34 8.34 -10.14
CA LEU A 8 -2.59 8.35 -8.70
C LEU A 8 -2.15 7.04 -8.04
N LEU A 9 -2.32 5.90 -8.73
CA LEU A 9 -1.86 4.59 -8.25
C LEU A 9 -0.33 4.56 -8.12
N ILE A 10 0.38 4.99 -9.16
CA ILE A 10 1.85 5.04 -9.17
C ILE A 10 2.37 6.06 -8.15
N SER A 11 1.79 7.27 -8.11
CA SER A 11 2.16 8.28 -7.11
C SER A 11 1.94 7.79 -5.69
N GLY A 12 0.82 7.10 -5.46
CA GLY A 12 0.48 6.51 -4.17
C GLY A 12 1.50 5.44 -3.74
N ALA A 13 1.92 4.58 -4.66
CA ALA A 13 2.93 3.55 -4.39
C ALA A 13 4.30 4.13 -4.04
N TRP A 14 4.73 5.19 -4.73
CA TRP A 14 5.96 5.90 -4.38
C TRP A 14 5.89 6.55 -3.00
N LEU A 15 4.76 7.16 -2.65
CA LEU A 15 4.57 7.71 -1.30
C LEU A 15 4.58 6.60 -0.24
N LEU A 16 3.94 5.45 -0.50
CA LEU A 16 3.97 4.29 0.38
C LEU A 16 5.42 3.78 0.59
N GLY A 17 6.20 3.63 -0.47
CA GLY A 17 7.61 3.21 -0.38
C GLY A 17 8.49 4.21 0.38
N ILE A 18 8.30 5.51 0.16
CA ILE A 18 9.04 6.55 0.90
C ILE A 18 8.63 6.57 2.37
N GLY A 19 7.32 6.49 2.64
CA GLY A 19 6.77 6.52 3.99
C GLY A 19 7.26 5.33 4.83
N THR A 20 7.15 4.11 4.30
CA THR A 20 7.66 2.89 4.96
C THR A 20 9.16 2.96 5.21
N LEU A 21 9.95 3.50 4.26
CA LEU A 21 11.40 3.66 4.44
C LEU A 21 11.73 4.68 5.54
N VAL A 22 11.05 5.82 5.56
CA VAL A 22 11.20 6.83 6.63
C VAL A 22 10.81 6.22 7.98
N GLY A 23 9.71 5.48 8.03
CA GLY A 23 9.25 4.74 9.21
C GLY A 23 10.27 3.73 9.71
N ALA A 24 10.81 2.87 8.83
CA ALA A 24 11.81 1.87 9.19
C ALA A 24 13.15 2.47 9.65
N ILE A 25 13.58 3.59 9.05
CA ILE A 25 14.74 4.35 9.54
C ILE A 25 14.44 4.92 10.93
N GLY A 26 13.24 5.47 11.15
CA GLY A 26 12.78 5.93 12.45
C GLY A 26 12.78 4.83 13.50
N GLN A 27 12.23 3.67 13.16
CA GLN A 27 12.19 2.50 14.03
C GLN A 27 13.60 1.98 14.34
N THR A 28 14.49 1.97 13.35
CA THR A 28 15.92 1.64 13.55
C THR A 28 16.57 2.59 14.56
N ARG A 29 16.34 3.89 14.43
CA ARG A 29 16.84 4.89 15.39
C ARG A 29 16.22 4.67 16.78
N GLN A 30 14.92 4.46 16.87
CA GLN A 30 14.24 4.21 18.14
C GLN A 30 14.79 2.97 18.85
N THR A 31 14.93 1.84 18.13
CA THR A 31 15.44 0.58 18.70
C THR A 31 16.91 0.68 19.13
N LEU A 32 17.75 1.47 18.45
CA LEU A 32 19.19 1.57 18.76
C LEU A 32 19.52 2.66 19.77
N THR A 33 18.85 3.81 19.72
CA THR A 33 19.21 5.00 20.52
C THR A 33 18.12 5.43 21.49
N GLY A 34 16.89 4.94 21.35
CA GLY A 34 15.76 5.29 22.23
C GLY A 34 15.35 6.77 22.19
N THR A 35 15.75 7.50 21.14
CA THR A 35 15.56 8.95 21.04
C THR A 35 14.21 9.32 20.44
N ASN A 36 13.60 10.44 20.89
CA ASN A 36 12.37 10.98 20.31
C ASN A 36 12.44 11.24 18.80
N LEU A 37 13.64 11.48 18.24
CA LEU A 37 13.85 11.59 16.81
C LEU A 37 13.42 10.32 16.04
N GLY A 38 13.59 9.13 16.64
CA GLY A 38 13.15 7.88 16.02
C GLY A 38 11.63 7.83 15.91
N LYS A 39 10.92 8.15 17.00
CA LYS A 39 9.46 8.27 17.02
C LYS A 39 8.93 9.35 16.07
N ASP A 40 9.57 10.52 16.00
CA ASP A 40 9.20 11.59 15.06
C ASP A 40 9.27 11.14 13.59
N LEU A 41 10.31 10.36 13.24
CA LEU A 41 10.41 9.78 11.90
C LEU A 41 9.35 8.71 11.63
N VAL A 42 9.04 7.84 12.60
CA VAL A 42 7.93 6.87 12.48
C VAL A 42 6.59 7.59 12.25
N LEU A 43 6.31 8.65 13.02
CA LEU A 43 5.12 9.47 12.86
C LEU A 43 5.01 10.06 11.46
N LYS A 44 6.10 10.64 10.93
CA LYS A 44 6.14 11.21 9.59
C LYS A 44 5.98 10.14 8.50
N GLY A 45 6.62 8.98 8.68
CA GLY A 45 6.48 7.83 7.77
C GLY A 45 5.03 7.42 7.61
N ASN A 46 4.36 7.08 8.73
CA ASN A 46 2.94 6.73 8.76
C ASN A 46 2.05 7.81 8.11
N GLY A 47 2.32 9.08 8.36
CA GLY A 47 1.58 10.18 7.73
C GLY A 47 1.72 10.20 6.20
N ILE A 48 2.93 9.95 5.67
CA ILE A 48 3.18 9.87 4.22
C ILE A 48 2.49 8.64 3.63
N GLU A 49 2.57 7.49 4.30
CA GLU A 49 1.90 6.25 3.86
C GLU A 49 0.39 6.42 3.79
N ALA A 50 -0.23 7.07 4.79
CA ALA A 50 -1.66 7.36 4.79
C ALA A 50 -2.10 8.16 3.56
N VAL A 51 -1.29 9.14 3.14
CA VAL A 51 -1.54 9.88 1.89
C VAL A 51 -1.38 8.97 0.68
N GLY A 52 -0.31 8.16 0.63
CA GLY A 52 -0.08 7.20 -0.44
C GLY A 52 -1.25 6.24 -0.65
N ASN A 53 -1.69 5.57 0.41
CA ASN A 53 -2.82 4.65 0.39
C ASN A 53 -4.12 5.33 -0.03
N SER A 54 -4.34 6.58 0.42
CA SER A 54 -5.50 7.37 -0.02
C SER A 54 -5.47 7.65 -1.52
N LEU A 55 -4.30 7.97 -2.11
CA LEU A 55 -4.16 8.17 -3.54
C LEU A 55 -4.43 6.88 -4.32
N GLN A 56 -3.92 5.73 -3.85
CA GLN A 56 -4.18 4.44 -4.49
C GLN A 56 -5.67 4.09 -4.47
N ALA A 57 -6.37 4.32 -3.34
CA ALA A 57 -7.81 4.10 -3.23
C ALA A 57 -8.61 4.97 -4.22
N ILE A 58 -8.25 6.25 -4.34
CA ILE A 58 -8.89 7.17 -5.29
C ILE A 58 -8.56 6.79 -6.74
N GLY A 59 -7.31 6.41 -7.02
CA GLY A 59 -6.85 5.98 -8.34
C GLY A 59 -7.62 4.77 -8.84
N ARG A 60 -7.67 3.72 -8.03
CA ARG A 60 -8.44 2.49 -8.32
C ARG A 60 -9.94 2.76 -8.46
N SER A 61 -10.50 3.64 -7.66
CA SER A 61 -11.91 4.06 -7.80
C SER A 61 -12.22 4.70 -9.16
N LYS A 62 -11.24 5.35 -9.80
CA LYS A 62 -11.40 5.93 -11.16
C LYS A 62 -11.24 4.89 -12.26
N MET A 63 -10.59 3.76 -11.97
CA MET A 63 -10.34 2.65 -12.89
C MET A 63 -11.40 1.53 -12.77
N LEU A 64 -12.29 1.65 -11.77
CA LEU A 64 -13.38 0.71 -11.51
C LEU A 64 -14.32 0.60 -12.73
N ASN A 65 -14.54 -0.64 -13.16
CA ASN A 65 -15.47 -0.99 -14.23
C ASN A 65 -16.16 -2.34 -13.93
N PRO A 66 -17.20 -2.74 -14.68
CA PRO A 66 -17.93 -3.97 -14.40
C PRO A 66 -17.10 -5.26 -14.53
N GLU A 67 -15.99 -5.26 -15.27
CA GLU A 67 -15.16 -6.45 -15.49
C GLU A 67 -14.20 -6.70 -14.33
N ASN A 68 -13.72 -5.64 -13.68
CA ASN A 68 -12.80 -5.70 -12.54
C ASN A 68 -13.43 -5.35 -11.18
N GLU A 69 -14.76 -5.13 -11.14
CA GLU A 69 -15.47 -4.62 -9.96
C GLU A 69 -15.10 -5.36 -8.66
N ARG A 70 -15.00 -6.70 -8.74
CA ARG A 70 -14.70 -7.52 -7.58
C ARG A 70 -13.28 -7.27 -7.04
N SER A 71 -12.25 -7.32 -7.87
CA SER A 71 -10.87 -7.13 -7.43
C SER A 71 -10.64 -5.69 -6.94
N GLU A 72 -11.12 -4.71 -7.71
CA GLU A 72 -10.99 -3.30 -7.36
C GLU A 72 -11.72 -2.94 -6.07
N THR A 73 -12.87 -3.55 -5.78
CA THR A 73 -13.57 -3.32 -4.50
C THR A 73 -12.70 -3.73 -3.32
N TYR A 74 -12.00 -4.88 -3.41
CA TYR A 74 -11.10 -5.32 -2.34
C TYR A 74 -9.87 -4.44 -2.22
N PHE A 75 -9.29 -4.01 -3.34
CA PHE A 75 -8.18 -3.08 -3.31
C PHE A 75 -8.55 -1.71 -2.71
N ILE A 76 -9.67 -1.12 -3.15
CA ILE A 76 -10.14 0.18 -2.67
C ILE A 76 -10.43 0.10 -1.16
N PHE A 77 -11.10 -0.97 -0.73
CA PHE A 77 -11.39 -1.18 0.69
C PHE A 77 -10.11 -1.39 1.51
N GLY A 78 -9.17 -2.20 1.01
CA GLY A 78 -7.87 -2.43 1.62
C GLY A 78 -7.08 -1.15 1.80
N ALA A 79 -6.93 -0.37 0.73
CA ALA A 79 -6.19 0.89 0.75
C ALA A 79 -6.78 1.91 1.74
N TRP A 80 -8.11 2.00 1.85
CA TRP A 80 -8.73 2.84 2.86
C TRP A 80 -8.51 2.35 4.29
N LEU A 81 -8.52 1.03 4.53
CA LEU A 81 -8.17 0.47 5.83
C LEU A 81 -6.71 0.78 6.17
N GLU A 82 -5.78 0.63 5.23
CA GLU A 82 -4.38 0.98 5.44
C GLU A 82 -4.20 2.47 5.73
N ALA A 83 -4.87 3.36 5.00
CA ALA A 83 -4.83 4.79 5.28
C ALA A 83 -5.30 5.12 6.71
N VAL A 84 -6.40 4.51 7.16
CA VAL A 84 -6.92 4.67 8.52
C VAL A 84 -5.97 4.08 9.56
N GLY A 85 -5.40 2.90 9.30
CA GLY A 85 -4.40 2.27 10.15
C GLY A 85 -3.18 3.16 10.35
N ASN A 86 -2.64 3.70 9.25
CA ASN A 86 -1.49 4.61 9.28
C ASN A 86 -1.77 5.93 10.01
N ILE A 87 -2.96 6.52 9.82
CA ILE A 87 -3.38 7.69 10.62
C ILE A 87 -3.44 7.33 12.11
N THR A 88 -4.00 6.17 12.43
CA THR A 88 -4.11 5.69 13.82
C THR A 88 -2.73 5.48 14.44
N ASN A 89 -1.77 4.92 13.71
CA ASN A 89 -0.38 4.80 14.14
C ASN A 89 0.24 6.17 14.40
N ALA A 90 0.09 7.13 13.47
CA ALA A 90 0.63 8.48 13.62
C ALA A 90 0.08 9.18 14.89
N VAL A 91 -1.22 9.05 15.16
CA VAL A 91 -1.85 9.53 16.40
C VAL A 91 -1.29 8.81 17.62
N GLY A 92 -1.14 7.48 17.56
CA GLY A 92 -0.55 6.69 18.65
C GLY A 92 0.86 7.15 19.00
N ILE A 93 1.71 7.42 17.99
CA ILE A 93 3.07 7.90 18.20
C ILE A 93 3.08 9.34 18.75
N ASP A 94 2.19 10.23 18.29
CA ASP A 94 2.05 11.59 18.81
C ASP A 94 1.68 11.59 20.30
N MET A 95 0.76 10.70 20.70
CA MET A 95 0.41 10.47 22.11
C MET A 95 1.62 10.02 22.93
N GLN A 96 2.45 9.12 22.39
CA GLN A 96 3.69 8.68 23.06
C GLN A 96 4.69 9.83 23.25
N LEU A 97 4.84 10.70 22.24
CA LEU A 97 5.70 11.88 22.30
C LEU A 97 5.18 12.93 23.28
N SER A 98 3.85 13.02 23.43
CA SER A 98 3.18 13.94 24.35
C SER A 98 3.08 13.44 25.80
N GLY A 99 3.63 12.25 26.10
CA GLY A 99 3.72 11.69 27.45
C GLY A 99 2.71 10.60 27.78
N SER A 100 1.78 10.28 26.88
CA SER A 100 0.81 9.19 27.03
C SER A 100 1.33 7.88 26.44
N GLU A 101 2.48 7.40 26.92
CA GLU A 101 3.21 6.30 26.29
C GLU A 101 2.40 4.99 26.20
N GLU A 102 1.74 4.57 27.27
CA GLU A 102 0.97 3.31 27.26
C GLU A 102 -0.25 3.36 26.33
N GLU A 103 -1.02 4.45 26.40
CA GLU A 103 -2.20 4.64 25.56
C GLU A 103 -1.79 4.79 24.09
N GLY A 104 -0.77 5.60 23.82
CA GLY A 104 -0.21 5.74 22.48
C GLY A 104 0.34 4.44 21.90
N THR A 105 0.96 3.58 22.72
CA THR A 105 1.40 2.24 22.28
C THR A 105 0.22 1.31 21.99
N ARG A 106 -0.88 1.40 22.73
CA ARG A 106 -2.13 0.65 22.43
C ARG A 106 -2.75 1.12 21.12
N THR A 107 -2.82 2.42 20.92
CA THR A 107 -3.35 3.03 19.68
C THR A 107 -2.51 2.62 18.48
N ASP A 108 -1.18 2.65 18.60
CA ASP A 108 -0.25 2.21 17.56
C ASP A 108 -0.38 0.70 17.26
N ALA A 109 -0.57 -0.15 18.29
CA ALA A 109 -0.86 -1.56 18.06
C ALA A 109 -2.15 -1.80 17.26
N LEU A 110 -3.19 -1.02 17.56
CA LEU A 110 -4.48 -1.11 16.88
C LEU A 110 -4.38 -0.64 15.42
N GLY A 111 -3.74 0.51 15.18
CA GLY A 111 -3.55 1.03 13.83
C GLY A 111 -2.78 0.07 12.94
N SER A 112 -1.69 -0.52 13.45
CA SER A 112 -0.88 -1.52 12.75
C SER A 112 -1.69 -2.78 12.41
N GLY A 113 -2.59 -3.20 13.31
CA GLY A 113 -3.51 -4.31 13.05
C GLY A 113 -4.54 -4.00 11.97
N ILE A 114 -5.09 -2.79 11.96
CA ILE A 114 -6.03 -2.32 10.91
C ILE A 114 -5.32 -2.23 9.55
N GLN A 115 -4.11 -1.69 9.52
CA GLN A 115 -3.28 -1.63 8.32
C GLN A 115 -2.98 -3.03 7.79
N GLY A 116 -2.55 -3.96 8.65
CA GLY A 116 -2.28 -5.34 8.24
C GLY A 116 -3.49 -6.02 7.61
N LEU A 117 -4.71 -5.73 8.12
CA LEU A 117 -5.95 -6.20 7.50
C LEU A 117 -6.21 -5.55 6.14
N GLY A 118 -5.96 -4.24 6.01
CA GLY A 118 -6.06 -3.52 4.73
C GLY A 118 -5.18 -4.15 3.66
N ALA A 119 -3.89 -4.33 3.96
CA ALA A 119 -2.94 -4.96 3.05
C ALA A 119 -3.31 -6.40 2.70
N ALA A 120 -3.87 -7.16 3.66
CA ALA A 120 -4.37 -8.50 3.38
C ALA A 120 -5.57 -8.50 2.41
N PHE A 121 -6.46 -7.51 2.50
CA PHE A 121 -7.54 -7.33 1.52
C PHE A 121 -7.00 -6.94 0.14
N GLU A 122 -5.98 -6.10 0.06
CA GLU A 122 -5.32 -5.77 -1.22
C GLU A 122 -4.66 -7.01 -1.85
N ALA A 123 -3.94 -7.82 -1.05
CA ALA A 123 -3.38 -9.09 -1.52
C ALA A 123 -4.46 -10.05 -2.02
N PHE A 124 -5.61 -10.10 -1.34
CA PHE A 124 -6.77 -10.87 -1.79
C PHE A 124 -7.36 -10.30 -3.09
N GLY A 125 -7.51 -8.98 -3.21
CA GLY A 125 -7.93 -8.30 -4.42
C GLY A 125 -7.05 -8.67 -5.61
N ALA A 126 -5.73 -8.61 -5.44
CA ALA A 126 -4.75 -9.04 -6.43
C ALA A 126 -4.93 -10.50 -6.83
N SER A 127 -5.24 -11.40 -5.88
CA SER A 127 -5.48 -12.81 -6.16
C SER A 127 -6.69 -13.09 -7.05
N LEU A 128 -7.60 -12.12 -7.22
CA LEU A 128 -8.79 -12.22 -8.06
C LEU A 128 -8.57 -11.66 -9.47
N THR A 129 -7.44 -11.01 -9.74
CA THR A 129 -7.08 -10.50 -11.07
C THR A 129 -6.62 -11.63 -12.00
N GLU A 130 -6.59 -11.39 -13.32
CA GLU A 130 -6.04 -12.36 -14.28
C GLU A 130 -4.55 -12.62 -14.04
N GLU A 131 -4.03 -13.76 -14.51
CA GLU A 131 -2.60 -14.08 -14.32
C GLU A 131 -1.71 -13.11 -15.09
N SER A 132 -0.89 -12.36 -14.36
CA SER A 132 0.11 -11.44 -14.90
C SER A 132 1.33 -11.38 -13.97
N LEU A 133 2.44 -10.81 -14.46
CA LEU A 133 3.58 -10.52 -13.60
C LEU A 133 3.21 -9.52 -12.50
N SER A 134 2.39 -8.50 -12.82
CA SER A 134 1.88 -7.54 -11.83
C SER A 134 1.13 -8.25 -10.71
N ARG A 135 0.24 -9.21 -11.02
CA ARG A 135 -0.50 -9.98 -10.02
C ARG A 135 0.40 -10.63 -8.98
N SER A 136 1.46 -11.30 -9.42
CA SER A 136 2.39 -11.97 -8.50
C SER A 136 3.11 -10.97 -7.59
N HIS A 137 3.51 -9.83 -8.14
CA HIS A 137 4.18 -8.77 -7.37
C HIS A 137 3.20 -8.08 -6.42
N GLU A 138 1.97 -7.81 -6.81
CA GLU A 138 0.94 -7.22 -5.94
C GLU A 138 0.56 -8.15 -4.78
N ILE A 139 0.38 -9.45 -5.03
CA ILE A 139 0.14 -10.43 -3.95
C ILE A 139 1.31 -10.46 -2.97
N THR A 140 2.54 -10.50 -3.50
CA THR A 140 3.75 -10.60 -2.67
C THR A 140 4.00 -9.30 -1.90
N GLY A 141 3.89 -8.16 -2.56
CA GLY A 141 4.11 -6.83 -1.99
C GLY A 141 3.13 -6.54 -0.86
N ASN A 142 1.82 -6.65 -1.14
CA ASN A 142 0.79 -6.47 -0.13
C ASN A 142 0.87 -7.52 0.98
N GLY A 143 1.22 -8.78 0.65
CA GLY A 143 1.43 -9.82 1.65
C GLY A 143 2.57 -9.52 2.63
N LEU A 144 3.68 -8.95 2.14
CA LEU A 144 4.79 -8.50 2.98
C LEU A 144 4.42 -7.29 3.85
N ILE A 145 3.67 -6.33 3.30
CA ILE A 145 3.13 -5.21 4.09
C ILE A 145 2.24 -5.75 5.21
N ALA A 146 1.27 -6.61 4.88
CA ALA A 146 0.38 -7.22 5.87
C ALA A 146 1.15 -7.94 6.99
N ALA A 147 2.12 -8.77 6.62
CA ALA A 147 2.96 -9.47 7.59
C ALA A 147 3.77 -8.50 8.46
N GLY A 148 4.33 -7.45 7.86
CA GLY A 148 5.08 -6.41 8.56
C GLY A 148 4.22 -5.63 9.55
N SER A 149 3.04 -5.15 9.15
CA SER A 149 2.13 -4.41 10.05
C SER A 149 1.59 -5.30 11.18
N PHE A 150 1.31 -6.58 10.92
CA PHE A 150 0.96 -7.51 12.01
C PHE A 150 2.12 -7.76 12.98
N LEU A 151 3.35 -7.87 12.49
CA LEU A 151 4.52 -7.92 13.36
C LEU A 151 4.60 -6.65 14.20
N GLU A 152 4.36 -5.47 13.64
CA GLU A 152 4.37 -4.23 14.42
C GLU A 152 3.30 -4.20 15.51
N SER A 153 2.08 -4.62 15.19
CA SER A 153 1.01 -4.77 16.18
C SER A 153 1.44 -5.70 17.34
N ILE A 154 2.04 -6.85 17.02
CA ILE A 154 2.58 -7.79 18.01
C ILE A 154 3.72 -7.13 18.81
N GLY A 155 4.64 -6.41 18.15
CA GLY A 155 5.75 -5.71 18.78
C GLY A 155 5.26 -4.71 19.84
N ASN A 156 4.26 -3.92 19.52
CA ASN A 156 3.61 -2.99 20.45
C ASN A 156 2.93 -3.72 21.62
N ILE A 157 2.24 -4.85 21.36
CA ILE A 157 1.69 -5.70 22.44
C ILE A 157 2.80 -6.20 23.38
N PHE A 158 3.96 -6.56 22.85
CA PHE A 158 5.11 -6.96 23.66
C PHE A 158 5.66 -5.80 24.51
N ILE A 159 5.70 -4.58 23.98
CA ILE A 159 6.05 -3.37 24.75
C ILE A 159 5.08 -3.16 25.91
N LEU A 160 3.76 -3.26 25.65
CA LEU A 160 2.72 -3.14 26.67
C LEU A 160 2.87 -4.19 27.78
N ASN A 161 3.28 -5.40 27.42
CA ASN A 161 3.58 -6.49 28.35
C ASN A 161 4.96 -6.39 29.02
N LYS A 162 5.55 -5.18 29.07
CA LYS A 162 6.84 -4.87 29.69
C LYS A 162 8.03 -5.65 29.10
N LYS A 163 7.89 -6.18 27.88
CA LYS A 163 8.96 -6.87 27.12
C LYS A 163 9.55 -5.95 26.05
N ARG A 164 9.87 -4.71 26.42
CA ARG A 164 10.22 -3.62 25.48
C ARG A 164 11.32 -3.98 24.48
N ARG A 165 12.46 -4.54 24.93
CA ARG A 165 13.56 -4.93 24.04
C ARG A 165 13.11 -5.89 22.93
N MET A 166 12.29 -6.88 23.26
CA MET A 166 11.77 -7.83 22.28
C MET A 166 10.72 -7.18 21.38
N GLY A 167 9.85 -6.35 21.94
CA GLY A 167 8.88 -5.57 21.16
C GLY A 167 9.54 -4.65 20.13
N GLU A 168 10.57 -3.89 20.51
CA GLU A 168 11.35 -3.01 19.62
C GLU A 168 12.11 -3.78 18.52
N GLN A 169 12.54 -5.02 18.79
CA GLN A 169 13.12 -5.90 17.78
C GLN A 169 12.08 -6.41 16.78
N ILE A 170 10.88 -6.74 17.26
CA ILE A 170 9.76 -7.18 16.41
C ILE A 170 9.27 -6.01 15.55
N LEU A 171 9.12 -4.80 16.10
CA LEU A 171 8.79 -3.58 15.36
C LEU A 171 9.82 -3.30 14.24
N LEU A 172 11.11 -3.44 14.56
CA LEU A 172 12.18 -3.29 13.58
C LEU A 172 12.07 -4.29 12.42
N LEU A 173 11.79 -5.56 12.73
CA LEU A 173 11.58 -6.59 11.70
C LEU A 173 10.33 -6.29 10.87
N GLY A 174 9.24 -5.89 11.52
CA GLY A 174 7.98 -5.54 10.88
C GLY A 174 8.16 -4.40 9.88
N SER A 175 8.67 -3.26 10.33
CA SER A 175 8.91 -2.07 9.49
C SER A 175 9.76 -2.36 8.25
N TRP A 176 10.89 -3.08 8.39
CA TRP A 176 11.70 -3.45 7.22
C TRP A 176 11.01 -4.47 6.30
N THR A 177 10.17 -5.35 6.82
CA THR A 177 9.34 -6.25 5.99
C THR A 177 8.38 -5.44 5.12
N GLN A 178 7.75 -4.40 5.67
CA GLN A 178 6.88 -3.49 4.92
C GLN A 178 7.63 -2.73 3.83
N VAL A 179 8.86 -2.28 4.10
CA VAL A 179 9.72 -1.64 3.08
C VAL A 179 9.91 -2.56 1.87
N PHE A 180 10.25 -3.83 2.08
CA PHE A 180 10.40 -4.77 0.95
C PHE A 180 9.09 -4.93 0.18
N GLY A 181 7.96 -5.03 0.88
CA GLY A 181 6.64 -5.11 0.26
C GLY A 181 6.31 -3.90 -0.59
N ALA A 182 6.49 -2.69 -0.06
CA ALA A 182 6.19 -1.44 -0.74
C ALA A 182 7.07 -1.22 -2.00
N PHE A 183 8.34 -1.61 -1.96
CA PHE A 183 9.22 -1.48 -3.12
C PHE A 183 8.89 -2.50 -4.23
N ILE A 184 8.39 -3.69 -3.88
CA ILE A 184 7.84 -4.63 -4.86
C ILE A 184 6.59 -4.06 -5.52
N LEU A 185 5.73 -3.34 -4.79
CA LEU A 185 4.55 -2.68 -5.37
C LEU A 185 4.92 -1.55 -6.32
N ILE A 186 5.97 -0.78 -6.04
CA ILE A 186 6.48 0.24 -6.98
C ILE A 186 6.87 -0.42 -8.30
N ASP A 187 7.58 -1.55 -8.25
CA ASP A 187 7.95 -2.32 -9.45
C ASP A 187 6.70 -2.85 -10.17
N ALA A 188 5.74 -3.43 -9.43
CA ALA A 188 4.49 -3.94 -9.98
C ALA A 188 3.76 -2.88 -10.84
N PHE A 189 3.54 -1.68 -10.28
CA PHE A 189 2.82 -0.61 -10.99
C PHE A 189 3.66 0.11 -12.04
N SER A 190 4.98 -0.05 -12.02
CA SER A 190 5.87 0.51 -13.05
C SER A 190 6.00 -0.41 -14.27
N LEU A 191 5.64 -1.70 -14.13
CA LEU A 191 5.79 -2.72 -15.16
C LEU A 191 4.57 -2.89 -16.07
N ASP A 192 3.40 -2.34 -15.73
CA ASP A 192 2.24 -2.37 -16.63
C ASP A 192 2.48 -1.44 -17.83
N PRO A 193 2.71 -1.97 -19.05
CA PRO A 193 2.99 -1.13 -20.19
C PRO A 193 1.73 -0.35 -20.59
N GLU A 194 1.92 0.88 -21.07
CA GLU A 194 0.86 1.61 -21.77
C GLU A 194 0.24 0.68 -22.83
N PRO A 195 -1.10 0.56 -22.93
CA PRO A 195 -1.69 -0.14 -24.05
C PRO A 195 -1.22 0.55 -25.32
N GLU A 196 -0.50 -0.20 -26.17
CA GLU A 196 -0.10 0.25 -27.50
C GLU A 196 -1.33 0.85 -28.19
N GLN A 197 -1.23 2.12 -28.60
CA GLN A 197 -2.25 2.66 -29.49
C GLN A 197 -2.26 1.77 -30.73
N PRO A 198 -3.41 1.26 -31.21
CA PRO A 198 -3.44 0.58 -32.48
C PRO A 198 -2.84 1.54 -33.50
N GLU A 199 -1.75 1.10 -34.16
CA GLU A 199 -1.08 1.87 -35.19
C GLU A 199 -2.15 2.47 -36.09
N LYS A 200 -2.24 3.81 -36.10
CA LYS A 200 -2.97 4.49 -37.17
C LYS A 200 -2.18 4.25 -38.45
N GLY A 201 -2.45 3.11 -39.07
CA GLY A 201 -1.98 2.76 -40.40
C GLY A 201 -2.40 3.86 -41.37
N LYS A 202 -1.48 4.79 -41.61
CA LYS A 202 -1.40 5.51 -42.87
C LYS A 202 -0.81 4.52 -43.85
N ASP A 203 -1.65 3.96 -44.70
CA ASP A 203 -1.41 3.95 -46.13
C ASP A 203 -2.73 3.66 -46.85
N GLY A 204 -3.20 4.66 -47.60
CA GLY A 204 -4.39 4.55 -48.41
C GLY A 204 -4.08 3.94 -49.76
N HIS A 205 -4.93 3.01 -50.21
CA HIS A 205 -5.50 3.04 -51.55
C HIS A 205 -6.68 2.06 -51.65
N ASN A 206 -7.82 2.56 -52.17
CA ASN A 206 -8.88 1.92 -52.99
C ASN A 206 -9.09 0.41 -52.84
N SER A 207 -10.29 -0.18 -52.75
CA SER A 207 -11.65 0.14 -53.17
C SER A 207 -12.48 -1.07 -52.68
N HIS A 208 -13.63 -0.97 -52.03
CA HIS A 208 -14.93 -0.93 -52.69
C HIS A 208 -16.00 -0.87 -51.58
N TYR A 209 -16.94 0.06 -51.70
CA TYR A 209 -18.24 -0.07 -51.05
C TYR A 209 -19.05 -1.16 -51.76
N SER A 210 -19.68 -2.06 -51.01
CA SER A 210 -20.89 -2.75 -51.45
C SER A 210 -21.84 -2.91 -50.27
N TYR A 211 -22.98 -2.23 -50.34
CA TYR A 211 -24.15 -2.50 -49.52
C TYR A 211 -24.86 -3.77 -50.01
N ALA A 212 -25.66 -4.35 -49.10
CA ALA A 212 -26.88 -5.14 -49.32
C ALA A 212 -26.80 -6.68 -49.20
N ASN A 213 -27.53 -7.17 -48.17
CA ASN A 213 -28.55 -8.22 -48.17
C ASN A 213 -28.35 -9.46 -49.05
N HIS A 214 -28.25 -10.65 -48.44
CA HIS A 214 -29.40 -11.56 -48.21
C HIS A 214 -28.95 -12.90 -47.60
N CYS A 215 -29.80 -13.39 -46.70
CA CYS A 215 -30.07 -14.77 -46.26
C CYS A 215 -29.17 -15.93 -46.73
N LEU A 216 -28.75 -16.75 -45.76
CA LEU A 216 -29.22 -18.12 -45.56
C LEU A 216 -29.14 -18.50 -44.08
#